data_AF-A0A7W1DNB3-F1
#
_entry.id   AF-A0A7W1DNB3-F1
#
_cell.length_a   1.000
_cell.length_b   1.000
_cell.length_c   1.000
_cell.angle_alpha   90.00
_cell.angle_beta   90.00
_cell.angle_gamma   90.00
#
_symmetry.space_group_name_H-M   'P 1'
#
loop_
_entity.id
_entity.type
_entity.pdbx_description
1 polymer ?
#
loop_
_entity_poly.entity_id
_entity_poly.type
_entity_poly.pdbx_seq_one_letter_code
_entity_poly.pdbx_strand_id
1 'polypeptide(L)'
;MRKAISITLSEDNLLWLRGQAVRSARGSVSELLDRLVAEARQGGRTDPAAVRSVVGTVDLPDDDPDLAGADGYIRSVFSASMREPMVVRERSSAARKVKKTRG
;
A
#
# COMPACT_ATOMS: atom_id res chain seq x y z
N MET A 1 -11.33 -11.20 19.42
CA MET A 1 -12.71 -10.85 19.02
C MET A 1 -12.69 -9.48 18.38
N ARG A 2 -13.49 -9.21 17.34
CA ARG A 2 -13.59 -7.88 16.71
C ARG A 2 -14.79 -7.12 17.28
N LYS A 3 -14.64 -5.81 17.50
CA LYS A 3 -15.70 -4.91 18.00
C LYS A 3 -15.91 -3.80 16.98
N ALA A 4 -17.16 -3.56 16.58
CA ALA A 4 -17.50 -2.44 15.71
C ALA A 4 -17.41 -1.13 16.49
N ILE A 5 -16.83 -0.11 15.87
CA ILE A 5 -16.74 1.26 16.37
C ILE A 5 -17.11 2.22 15.24
N SER A 6 -17.64 3.39 15.60
CA SER A 6 -17.79 4.51 14.67
C SER A 6 -16.62 5.48 14.85
N ILE A 7 -16.12 6.01 13.74
CA ILE A 7 -15.01 6.96 13.71
C ILE A 7 -15.33 8.05 12.69
N THR A 8 -15.02 9.29 13.06
CA THR A 8 -15.18 10.45 12.18
C THR A 8 -13.81 10.82 11.62
N LEU A 9 -13.70 10.89 10.30
CA LEU A 9 -12.49 11.25 9.57
C LEU A 9 -12.83 12.34 8.55
N SER A 10 -11.83 13.12 8.14
CA SER A 10 -12.00 14.03 7.01
C SER A 10 -12.33 13.27 5.72
N GLU A 11 -13.00 13.95 4.79
CA GLU A 11 -13.42 13.36 3.52
C GLU A 11 -12.23 12.85 2.69
N ASP A 12 -11.14 13.63 2.63
CA ASP A 12 -9.91 13.24 1.92
C ASP A 12 -9.32 11.92 2.45
N ASN A 13 -9.31 11.76 3.78
CA ASN A 13 -8.82 10.54 4.42
C ASN A 13 -9.72 9.34 4.11
N LEU A 14 -11.04 9.54 4.05
CA LEU A 14 -11.99 8.49 3.67
C LEU A 14 -11.82 8.08 2.22
N LEU A 15 -11.63 9.03 1.31
CA LEU A 15 -11.38 8.77 -0.10
C LEU A 15 -10.08 7.98 -0.29
N TRP A 16 -9.00 8.40 0.37
CA TRP A 16 -7.72 7.71 0.35
C TRP A 16 -7.85 6.28 0.89
N LEU A 17 -8.49 6.08 2.04
CA LEU A 17 -8.69 4.75 2.64
C LEU A 17 -9.49 3.81 1.73
N ARG A 18 -10.55 4.31 1.07
CA ARG A 18 -11.33 3.51 0.12
C ARG A 18 -10.48 3.10 -1.08
N GLY A 19 -9.71 4.03 -1.65
CA GLY A 19 -8.80 3.74 -2.76
C GLY A 19 -7.76 2.67 -2.40
N GLN A 20 -7.17 2.77 -1.21
CA GLN A 20 -6.20 1.78 -0.73
C GLN A 20 -6.83 0.42 -0.41
N ALA A 21 -8.06 0.39 0.11
CA ALA A 21 -8.76 -0.85 0.45
C ALA A 21 -9.04 -1.70 -0.80
N VAL A 22 -9.44 -1.06 -1.90
CA VAL A 22 -9.63 -1.69 -3.22
C VAL A 22 -8.33 -2.33 -3.70
N ARG A 23 -7.19 -1.67 -3.52
CA ARG A 23 -5.88 -2.17 -3.98
C ARG A 23 -5.27 -3.27 -3.10
N SER A 24 -5.52 -3.26 -1.78
CA SER A 24 -4.66 -4.00 -0.83
C SER A 24 -5.38 -4.84 0.24
N ALA A 25 -6.70 -4.67 0.41
CA ALA A 25 -7.44 -5.30 1.53
C ALA A 25 -8.73 -5.98 1.05
N ARG A 26 -8.71 -6.57 -0.16
CA ARG A 26 -9.89 -7.22 -0.77
C ARG A 26 -11.13 -6.31 -0.77
N GLY A 27 -10.93 -4.98 -0.83
CA GLY A 27 -11.99 -3.97 -0.76
C GLY A 27 -12.48 -3.58 0.64
N SER A 28 -11.96 -4.15 1.72
CA SER A 28 -12.42 -3.88 3.08
C SER A 28 -11.66 -2.72 3.75
N VAL A 29 -12.35 -1.61 3.98
CA VAL A 29 -11.80 -0.44 4.70
C VAL A 29 -11.46 -0.80 6.14
N SER A 30 -12.31 -1.56 6.83
CA SER A 30 -12.07 -1.98 8.21
C SER A 30 -10.83 -2.86 8.34
N GLU A 31 -10.57 -3.74 7.36
CA GLU A 31 -9.39 -4.60 7.36
C GLU A 31 -8.11 -3.82 7.06
N LEU A 32 -8.18 -2.86 6.13
CA LEU A 32 -7.07 -1.94 5.88
C LEU A 32 -6.74 -1.12 7.14
N LEU A 33 -7.75 -0.56 7.79
CA LEU A 33 -7.56 0.25 8.99
C LEU A 33 -6.99 -0.59 10.15
N ASP A 34 -7.49 -1.80 10.37
CA ASP A 34 -6.97 -2.75 11.36
C ASP A 34 -5.48 -3.04 11.11
N ARG A 35 -5.09 -3.22 9.84
CA ARG A 35 -3.69 -3.41 9.44
C ARG A 35 -2.83 -2.17 9.69
N LEU A 36 -3.29 -0.99 9.29
CA LEU A 36 -2.55 0.27 9.50
C LEU A 36 -2.32 0.53 11.00
N VAL A 37 -3.33 0.27 11.83
CA VAL A 37 -3.22 0.40 13.28
C VAL A 37 -2.25 -0.66 13.84
N ALA A 38 -2.29 -1.90 13.35
CA ALA A 38 -1.35 -2.93 13.77
C ALA A 38 0.10 -2.59 13.39
N GLU A 39 0.33 -2.11 12.17
CA GLU A 39 1.63 -1.64 11.69
C GLU A 39 2.13 -0.46 12.54
N ALA A 40 1.29 0.56 12.78
CA ALA A 40 1.64 1.70 13.61
C ALA A 40 2.02 1.29 15.04
N ARG A 41 1.30 0.32 15.63
CA ARG A 41 1.62 -0.22 16.97
C ARG A 41 2.93 -0.99 17.01
N GLN A 42 3.39 -1.53 15.89
CA GLN A 42 4.67 -2.23 15.76
C GLN A 42 5.84 -1.28 15.46
N GLY A 43 5.62 0.04 15.46
CA GLY A 43 6.62 1.05 15.12
C GLY A 43 6.44 1.68 13.74
N GLY A 44 5.37 1.34 13.02
CA GLY A 44 5.10 1.81 11.65
C GLY A 44 5.84 1.00 10.58
N ARG A 45 5.70 1.41 9.32
CA ARG A 45 6.43 0.81 8.18
C ARG A 45 7.90 1.23 8.11
N THR A 46 8.29 2.16 8.95
CA THR A 46 9.62 2.76 8.91
C THR A 46 10.27 2.47 10.24
N ASP A 47 11.22 1.55 10.24
CA ASP A 47 12.23 1.51 11.29
C ASP A 47 12.79 2.94 11.43
N PRO A 48 12.86 3.54 12.63
CA PRO A 48 13.51 4.83 12.81
C PRO A 48 14.93 4.86 12.21
N ALA A 49 15.63 3.71 12.15
CA ALA A 49 16.91 3.56 11.47
C ALA A 49 16.81 3.47 9.92
N ALA A 50 15.62 3.24 9.36
CA ALA A 50 15.33 3.30 7.94
C ALA A 50 14.97 4.72 7.45
N VAL A 51 14.66 5.66 8.35
CA VAL A 51 14.59 7.09 8.02
C VAL A 51 16.02 7.61 7.86
N ARG A 52 16.56 7.47 6.65
CA ARG A 52 17.87 8.00 6.29
C ARG A 52 17.64 9.36 5.65
N SER A 53 18.24 10.42 6.21
CA SER A 53 18.38 11.68 5.47
C SER A 53 19.28 11.41 4.27
N VAL A 54 18.72 11.34 3.07
CA VAL A 54 19.50 11.20 1.85
C VAL A 54 19.89 12.61 1.42
N VAL A 55 21.09 13.03 1.79
CA VAL A 55 21.73 14.20 1.20
C VAL A 55 22.46 13.72 -0.04
N GLY A 56 21.97 14.08 -1.21
CA GLY A 56 22.56 13.76 -2.50
C GLY A 56 22.15 14.78 -3.55
N THR A 57 22.99 14.95 -4.56
CA THR A 57 22.68 15.77 -5.73
C THR A 57 21.78 14.94 -6.65
N VAL A 58 20.64 15.50 -7.06
CA VAL A 58 19.86 14.94 -8.17
C VAL A 58 20.36 15.65 -9.41
N ASP A 59 21.01 14.92 -10.30
CA ASP A 59 21.43 15.46 -11.59
C ASP A 59 20.20 15.60 -12.48
N LEU A 60 19.88 16.84 -12.83
CA LEU A 60 18.82 17.13 -13.79
C LEU A 60 19.40 17.11 -15.21
N PRO A 61 18.61 16.70 -16.22
CA PRO A 61 19.02 16.83 -17.60
C PRO A 61 19.31 18.30 -17.94
N ASP A 62 20.42 18.56 -18.64
CA ASP A 62 20.79 19.92 -19.04
C ASP A 62 19.73 20.59 -19.93
N ASP A 63 18.92 19.79 -20.61
CA ASP A 63 17.85 20.22 -21.51
C ASP A 63 16.47 20.36 -20.84
N ASP A 64 16.31 19.93 -19.58
CA ASP A 64 15.08 20.12 -18.80
C ASP A 64 15.36 20.45 -17.31
N PRO A 65 16.07 21.56 -17.04
CA PRO A 65 16.43 21.95 -15.67
C PRO A 65 15.21 22.35 -14.82
N ASP A 66 14.14 22.81 -15.46
CA ASP A 66 12.89 23.22 -14.79
C ASP A 66 11.88 22.07 -14.68
N LEU A 67 12.24 20.86 -15.13
CA LEU A 67 11.39 19.67 -15.08
C LEU A 67 10.04 19.87 -15.78
N ALA A 68 9.99 20.71 -16.81
CA ALA A 68 8.77 20.99 -17.56
C ALA A 68 8.18 19.71 -18.19
N GLY A 69 9.02 18.71 -18.49
CA GLY A 69 8.62 17.42 -19.03
C GLY A 69 8.28 16.36 -17.97
N ALA A 70 8.50 16.62 -16.68
CA ALA A 70 8.41 15.58 -15.64
C ALA A 70 7.01 14.96 -15.54
N ASP A 71 5.96 15.75 -15.69
CA ASP A 71 4.57 15.25 -15.69
C ASP A 71 4.32 14.26 -16.84
N GLY A 72 4.84 14.58 -18.02
CA GLY A 72 4.75 13.71 -19.20
C GLY A 72 5.54 12.41 -18.99
N TYR A 73 6.74 12.53 -18.43
CA TYR A 73 7.60 11.40 -18.12
C TYR A 73 6.94 10.45 -17.10
N ILE A 74 6.48 10.97 -15.96
CA ILE A 74 5.80 10.17 -14.91
C ILE A 74 4.54 9.51 -15.48
N ARG A 75 3.75 10.23 -16.28
CA ARG A 75 2.57 9.69 -16.94
C ARG A 75 2.92 8.56 -17.91
N SER A 76 4.04 8.65 -18.61
CA SER A 76 4.51 7.60 -19.51
C SER A 76 4.89 6.32 -18.75
N VAL A 77 5.62 6.45 -17.63
CA VAL A 77 6.01 5.34 -16.76
C VAL A 77 4.78 4.67 -16.17
N PHE A 78 3.83 5.46 -15.67
CA PHE A 78 2.57 4.94 -15.15
C PHE A 78 1.76 4.21 -16.24
N SER A 79 1.68 4.79 -17.44
CA SER A 79 0.99 4.18 -18.57
C SER A 79 1.63 2.87 -19.03
N ALA A 80 2.96 2.78 -18.98
CA ALA A 80 3.68 1.55 -19.26
C ALA A 80 3.38 0.47 -18.21
N SER A 81 3.38 0.84 -16.92
CA SER A 81 3.03 -0.09 -15.82
C SER A 81 1.61 -0.65 -15.95
N MET A 82 0.64 0.14 -16.43
CA MET A 82 -0.72 -0.37 -16.69
C MET A 82 -0.79 -1.47 -17.75
N ARG A 83 0.20 -1.56 -18.64
CA ARG A 83 0.26 -2.57 -19.70
C ARG A 83 0.93 -3.86 -19.25
N GLU A 84 1.58 -3.87 -18.09
CA GLU A 84 2.19 -5.09 -17.55
C GLU A 84 1.09 -6.03 -17.02
N PRO A 85 1.11 -7.32 -17.39
CA PRO A 85 0.16 -8.28 -16.89
C PRO A 85 0.34 -8.44 -15.38
N MET A 86 -0.72 -8.22 -14.62
CA MET A 86 -0.72 -8.39 -13.16
C MET A 86 -0.61 -9.89 -12.82
N VAL A 87 0.61 -10.37 -12.57
CA VAL A 87 0.87 -11.76 -12.16
C VAL A 87 0.55 -11.91 -10.67
N VAL A 88 -0.66 -12.36 -10.35
CA VAL A 88 -1.04 -12.73 -8.98
C VAL A 88 -0.61 -14.17 -8.72
N ARG A 89 0.39 -14.35 -7.84
CA ARG A 89 0.75 -15.68 -7.35
C ARG A 89 -0.32 -16.14 -6.37
N GLU A 90 -1.19 -17.05 -6.79
CA GLU A 90 -2.17 -17.68 -5.90
C GLU A 90 -1.45 -18.37 -4.75
N ARG A 91 -1.80 -18.03 -3.50
CA ARG A 91 -1.37 -18.82 -2.36
C ARG A 91 -2.15 -20.13 -2.42
N SER A 92 -1.46 -21.23 -2.69
CA SER A 92 -2.05 -22.57 -2.63
C SER A 92 -2.76 -22.74 -1.30
N SER A 93 -4.07 -23.01 -1.33
CA SER A 93 -4.84 -23.38 -0.13
C SER A 93 -4.41 -24.77 0.31
N ALA A 94 -3.32 -24.87 1.06
CA ALA A 94 -2.93 -26.10 1.72
C ALA A 94 -3.94 -26.41 2.84
N ALA A 95 -4.96 -27.17 2.44
CA ALA A 95 -5.81 -28.08 3.19
C ALA A 95 -5.87 -27.93 4.73
N ARG A 96 -7.02 -27.41 5.15
CA ARG A 96 -7.69 -27.66 6.42
C ARG A 96 -7.80 -29.18 6.68
N LYS A 97 -6.89 -29.78 7.45
CA LYS A 97 -7.14 -31.06 8.14
C LYS A 97 -7.43 -30.81 9.62
N VAL A 98 -8.72 -30.68 9.91
CA VAL A 98 -9.26 -30.85 11.26
C VAL A 98 -9.02 -32.31 11.65
N LYS A 99 -8.09 -32.56 12.58
CA LYS A 99 -7.96 -33.87 13.23
C LYS A 99 -8.89 -33.89 14.45
N LYS A 100 -10.17 -34.20 14.22
CA LYS A 100 -11.09 -34.61 15.28
C LYS A 100 -10.91 -36.12 15.46
N THR A 101 -10.17 -36.53 16.47
CA THR A 101 -10.16 -37.93 16.91
C THR A 101 -10.88 -37.99 18.24
N ARG A 102 -12.02 -38.71 18.24
CA ARG A 102 -12.72 -39.21 19.41
C ARG A 102 -11.88 -40.34 20.03
N GLY A 103 -11.95 -40.47 21.34
CA GLY A 103 -11.33 -41.50 22.17
C GLY A 103 -11.36 -41.05 23.60
#